data_AF-A0A524IUH4-F1
#
_entry.id   AF-A0A524IUH4-F1
#
_cell.length_a   1.000
_cell.length_b   1.000
_cell.length_c   1.000
_cell.angle_alpha   90.00
_cell.angle_beta   90.00
_cell.angle_gamma   90.00
#
_symmetry.space_group_name_H-M   'P 1'
#
loop_
_entity.id
_entity.type
_entity.pdbx_description
1 polymer ?
#
loop_
_entity_poly.entity_id
_entity_poly.type
_entity_poly.pdbx_seq_one_letter_code
_entity_poly.pdbx_strand_id
1 'polypeptide(L)'
;MRGLRSRRGTEYLRTQPSASATWVITQRRNSRLCSTPRQLRSGRRRMTEKRLVLADSLSDEGLAILHASAGLIVDDFSAMSRDELLAGLSGSAGLIVRSATMADAELLEHADSLEVIGRAGVGLDNIDLEAATRRGIAILNAPGGNSVSTAEHTFALLLSVARGIPGAAASMREG
;
A
#
# COMPACT_ATOMS: atom_id res chain seq x y z
N MET A 1 54.10 -16.89 6.14
CA MET A 1 53.68 -15.75 5.30
C MET A 1 52.17 -15.82 5.09
N ARG A 2 51.44 -14.75 5.46
CA ARG A 2 50.04 -14.38 5.12
C ARG A 2 48.97 -15.48 5.37
N GLY A 3 48.12 -15.44 6.39
CA GLY A 3 47.43 -14.30 6.99
C GLY A 3 46.19 -13.96 6.18
N LEU A 4 45.02 -14.53 6.51
CA LEU A 4 43.71 -14.02 6.10
C LEU A 4 42.67 -14.34 7.19
N ARG A 5 42.36 -13.28 7.95
CA ARG A 5 41.17 -13.13 8.79
C ARG A 5 39.94 -12.91 7.89
N SER A 6 38.85 -13.63 8.13
CA SER A 6 37.49 -13.14 7.89
C SER A 6 36.67 -13.48 9.15
N ARG A 7 36.35 -12.54 10.05
CA ARG A 7 35.29 -11.52 9.95
C ARG A 7 34.01 -12.09 9.34
N ARG A 8 32.82 -12.01 9.92
CA ARG A 8 32.29 -11.46 11.18
C ARG A 8 30.88 -12.06 11.26
N GLY A 9 30.49 -12.64 12.39
CA GLY A 9 29.09 -12.96 12.67
C GLY A 9 28.29 -11.66 12.78
N THR A 10 27.18 -11.57 12.06
CA THR A 10 26.19 -10.49 12.24
C THR A 10 25.18 -10.95 13.27
N GLU A 11 25.49 -10.60 14.51
CA GLU A 11 24.64 -10.68 15.68
C GLU A 11 23.49 -9.68 15.55
N TYR A 12 22.26 -10.18 15.64
CA TYR A 12 21.02 -9.43 15.57
C TYR A 12 20.75 -8.83 16.96
N LEU A 13 21.16 -7.59 17.18
CA LEU A 13 20.85 -6.85 18.41
C LEU A 13 19.77 -5.81 18.15
N ARG A 14 18.58 -6.07 18.70
CA ARG A 14 17.59 -5.06 19.08
C ARG A 14 18.29 -3.92 19.81
N THR A 15 18.13 -2.69 19.34
CA THR A 15 17.98 -1.50 20.20
C THR A 15 17.34 -0.38 19.39
N GLN A 16 16.14 0.06 19.79
CA GLN A 16 15.75 1.44 19.50
C GLN A 16 16.58 2.39 20.37
N PRO A 17 16.79 3.63 19.92
CA PRO A 17 16.57 4.73 20.85
C PRO A 17 15.77 5.90 20.26
N SER A 18 14.80 6.29 21.08
CA SER A 18 14.28 7.63 21.36
C SER A 18 14.90 8.86 20.70
N ALA A 19 13.98 9.75 20.30
CA ALA A 19 13.99 11.21 20.30
C ALA A 19 15.25 11.98 20.78
N SER A 20 15.43 13.15 20.15
CA SER A 20 16.36 14.25 20.44
C SER A 20 17.70 14.26 19.67
N ALA A 21 17.62 14.45 18.35
CA ALA A 21 18.73 14.94 17.55
C ALA A 21 18.76 16.48 17.58
N THR A 22 19.31 17.04 18.65
CA THR A 22 19.65 18.47 18.75
C THR A 22 20.88 18.74 17.91
N TRP A 23 20.69 19.32 16.72
CA TRP A 23 21.79 19.81 15.88
C TRP A 23 22.30 21.15 16.41
N VAL A 24 23.40 21.12 17.13
CA VAL A 24 24.22 22.31 17.43
C VAL A 24 25.12 22.55 16.23
N ILE A 25 24.82 23.57 15.42
CA ILE A 25 25.74 24.10 14.40
C ILE A 25 26.20 25.50 14.81
N THR A 26 27.50 25.53 15.08
CA THR A 26 28.46 26.62 15.31
C THR A 26 28.02 28.04 14.95
N GLN A 27 28.02 28.92 15.96
CA GLN A 27 27.91 30.36 15.82
C GLN A 27 29.09 30.95 15.01
N ARG A 28 28.78 31.65 13.92
CA ARG A 28 29.64 32.70 13.37
C ARG A 28 28.91 34.03 13.59
N ARG A 29 29.44 34.83 14.52
CA ARG A 29 29.00 36.21 14.78
C ARG A 29 29.10 37.03 13.49
N ASN A 30 27.99 37.54 12.99
CA ASN A 30 28.00 38.84 12.34
C ASN A 30 26.79 39.63 12.78
N SER A 31 27.05 40.50 13.75
CA SER A 31 26.12 41.50 14.27
C SER A 31 26.03 42.66 13.27
N ARG A 32 24.89 42.79 12.60
CA ARG A 32 24.25 44.08 12.28
C ARG A 32 22.95 43.89 11.48
N LEU A 33 21.89 44.44 12.08
CA LEU A 33 20.68 45.02 11.45
C LEU A 33 19.57 44.06 10.99
N CYS A 34 18.49 44.06 11.79
CA CYS A 34 17.08 44.24 11.43
C CYS A 34 16.63 43.62 10.09
N SER A 35 15.71 42.65 10.08
CA SER A 35 14.32 42.90 10.42
C SER A 35 13.64 41.58 10.83
N THR A 36 12.77 41.65 11.85
CA THR A 36 11.61 40.78 12.16
C THR A 36 11.63 39.35 11.60
N PRO A 37 11.42 38.30 12.42
CA PRO A 37 11.21 36.96 11.88
C PRO A 37 10.02 37.03 10.92
N ARG A 38 10.32 36.90 9.62
CA ARG A 38 9.35 36.86 8.54
C ARG A 38 8.42 35.73 8.89
N GLN A 39 7.23 36.08 9.38
CA GLN A 39 6.23 35.11 9.79
C GLN A 39 6.13 34.04 8.72
N LEU A 40 6.47 32.81 9.10
CA LEU A 40 6.10 31.63 8.34
C LEU A 40 4.59 31.74 8.22
N ARG A 41 4.11 32.18 7.06
CA ARG A 41 2.70 32.14 6.72
C ARG A 41 2.30 30.69 6.91
N SER A 42 1.60 30.41 8.01
CA SER A 42 0.92 29.15 8.22
C SER A 42 -0.18 29.10 7.16
N GLY A 43 0.19 28.68 5.95
CA GLY A 43 -0.75 28.17 4.98
C GLY A 43 -1.35 26.94 5.63
N ARG A 44 -2.45 27.15 6.36
CA ARG A 44 -3.37 26.09 6.76
C ARG A 44 -3.69 25.39 5.44
N ARG A 45 -3.03 24.25 5.14
CA ARG A 45 -3.43 23.42 4.00
C ARG A 45 -4.91 23.19 4.24
N ARG A 46 -5.75 23.77 3.38
CA ARG A 46 -7.15 23.34 3.32
C ARG A 46 -7.05 21.84 3.10
N MET A 47 -7.40 21.07 4.13
CA MET A 47 -7.60 19.64 3.99
C MET A 47 -8.83 19.52 3.10
N THR A 48 -8.62 19.56 1.79
CA THR A 48 -9.66 19.21 0.82
C THR A 48 -9.92 17.73 1.01
N GLU A 49 -11.14 17.39 1.40
CA GLU A 49 -11.59 16.01 1.47
C GLU A 49 -11.37 15.36 0.10
N LYS A 50 -10.68 14.22 0.09
CA LYS A 50 -10.42 13.43 -1.10
C LYS A 50 -11.32 12.23 -1.09
N ARG A 51 -11.98 11.98 -2.22
CA ARG A 51 -12.85 10.85 -2.40
C ARG A 51 -12.05 9.61 -2.83
N LEU A 52 -12.30 8.50 -2.16
CA LEU A 52 -11.65 7.21 -2.35
C LEU A 52 -12.73 6.18 -2.68
N VAL A 53 -12.59 5.50 -3.81
CA VAL A 53 -13.53 4.47 -4.27
C VAL A 53 -12.94 3.10 -3.99
N LEU A 54 -13.69 2.24 -3.31
CA LEU A 54 -13.39 0.82 -3.14
C LEU A 54 -14.13 0.04 -4.23
N ALA A 55 -13.41 -0.55 -5.17
CA ALA A 55 -14.03 -1.37 -6.22
C ALA A 55 -14.18 -2.85 -5.85
N ASP A 56 -13.36 -3.31 -4.90
CA ASP A 56 -13.38 -4.69 -4.41
C ASP A 56 -13.51 -4.69 -2.87
N SER A 57 -13.97 -5.80 -2.31
CA SER A 57 -14.10 -5.95 -0.86
C SER A 57 -12.75 -5.89 -0.16
N LEU A 58 -12.74 -5.18 0.98
CA LEU A 58 -11.57 -4.98 1.84
C LEU A 58 -11.86 -5.54 3.24
N SER A 59 -10.83 -5.92 4.00
CA SER A 59 -11.03 -6.37 5.38
C SER A 59 -11.49 -5.22 6.28
N ASP A 60 -12.20 -5.57 7.35
CA ASP A 60 -12.68 -4.60 8.34
C ASP A 60 -11.54 -3.76 8.94
N GLU A 61 -10.35 -4.36 9.15
CA GLU A 61 -9.19 -3.61 9.64
C GLU A 61 -8.71 -2.58 8.61
N GLY A 62 -8.73 -2.94 7.32
CA GLY A 62 -8.38 -2.02 6.24
C GLY A 62 -9.35 -0.85 6.16
N LEU A 63 -10.65 -1.12 6.25
CA LEU A 63 -11.69 -0.09 6.29
C LEU A 63 -11.53 0.84 7.50
N ALA A 64 -11.23 0.29 8.68
CA ALA A 64 -11.01 1.08 9.88
C ALA A 64 -9.83 2.07 9.73
N ILE A 65 -8.75 1.66 9.07
CA ILE A 65 -7.60 2.53 8.78
C ILE A 65 -8.00 3.67 7.83
N LEU A 66 -8.77 3.36 6.80
CA LEU A 66 -9.24 4.35 5.82
C LEU A 66 -10.19 5.37 6.47
N HIS A 67 -11.14 4.92 7.28
CA HIS A 67 -12.08 5.80 7.99
C HIS A 67 -11.41 6.63 9.09
N ALA A 68 -10.35 6.12 9.74
CA ALA A 68 -9.58 6.87 10.72
C ALA A 68 -8.71 7.99 10.10
N SER A 69 -8.48 7.93 8.78
CA SER A 69 -7.63 8.90 8.08
C SER A 69 -8.38 10.20 7.80
N ALA A 70 -7.90 11.31 8.37
CA ALA A 70 -8.55 12.61 8.22
C ALA A 70 -8.54 13.11 6.77
N GLY A 71 -9.72 13.54 6.29
CA GLY A 71 -9.87 14.11 4.95
C GLY A 71 -10.05 13.09 3.83
N LEU A 72 -10.43 11.84 4.14
CA LEU A 72 -10.86 10.85 3.16
C LEU A 72 -12.37 10.61 3.27
N ILE A 73 -13.06 10.63 2.13
CA ILE A 73 -14.43 10.15 1.98
C ILE A 73 -14.34 8.82 1.25
N VAL A 74 -14.79 7.75 1.90
CA VAL A 74 -14.70 6.38 1.37
C VAL A 74 -16.06 5.95 0.87
N ASP A 75 -16.15 5.65 -0.42
CA ASP A 75 -17.36 5.08 -1.03
C ASP A 75 -17.11 3.64 -1.46
N ASP A 76 -18.01 2.76 -1.05
CA ASP A 76 -17.92 1.32 -1.30
C ASP A 76 -18.77 0.93 -2.51
N PHE A 77 -18.09 0.48 -3.57
CA PHE A 77 -18.68 -0.03 -4.81
C PHE A 77 -18.41 -1.54 -4.97
N SER A 78 -17.94 -2.23 -3.93
CA SER A 78 -17.51 -3.64 -4.00
C SER A 78 -18.62 -4.64 -4.34
N ALA A 79 -19.86 -4.27 -4.08
CA ALA A 79 -21.05 -5.06 -4.42
C ALA A 79 -21.78 -4.56 -5.68
N MET A 80 -21.26 -3.52 -6.35
CA MET A 80 -21.89 -2.88 -7.49
C MET A 80 -21.41 -3.46 -8.83
N SER A 81 -22.19 -3.21 -9.87
CA SER A 81 -21.83 -3.58 -11.24
C SER A 81 -20.72 -2.69 -11.78
N ARG A 82 -20.06 -3.16 -12.86
CA ARG A 82 -19.01 -2.39 -13.54
C ARG A 82 -19.53 -1.04 -14.06
N ASP A 83 -20.76 -1.00 -14.57
CA ASP A 83 -21.35 0.24 -15.11
C ASP A 83 -21.58 1.28 -14.01
N GLU A 84 -22.01 0.84 -12.82
CA GLU A 84 -22.14 1.70 -11.65
C GLU A 84 -20.78 2.18 -11.14
N LEU A 85 -19.75 1.33 -11.19
CA LEU A 85 -18.39 1.72 -10.87
C LEU A 85 -17.86 2.79 -11.83
N LEU A 86 -18.09 2.65 -13.14
CA LEU A 86 -17.70 3.63 -14.15
C LEU A 86 -18.37 4.99 -13.90
N ALA A 87 -19.68 4.99 -13.65
CA ALA A 87 -20.43 6.21 -13.33
C ALA A 87 -19.96 6.83 -12.00
N GLY A 88 -19.63 5.99 -11.03
CA GLY A 88 -19.18 6.38 -9.70
C GLY A 88 -17.72 6.81 -9.61
N LEU A 89 -16.91 6.66 -10.67
CA LEU A 89 -15.47 6.94 -10.60
C LEU A 89 -15.12 8.41 -10.82
N SER A 90 -16.01 9.19 -11.43
CA SER A 90 -15.78 10.61 -11.69
C SER A 90 -15.56 11.38 -10.39
N GLY A 91 -14.57 12.29 -10.38
CA GLY A 91 -14.19 13.08 -9.21
C GLY A 91 -13.53 12.30 -8.06
N SER A 92 -13.27 11.00 -8.21
CA SER A 92 -12.49 10.23 -7.24
C SER A 92 -11.00 10.57 -7.36
N ALA A 93 -10.33 10.74 -6.21
CA ALA A 93 -8.90 10.99 -6.15
C ALA A 93 -8.10 9.69 -6.00
N GLY A 94 -8.73 8.63 -5.49
CA GLY A 94 -8.12 7.33 -5.32
C GLY A 94 -9.07 6.18 -5.64
N LEU A 95 -8.50 5.08 -6.13
CA LEU A 95 -9.19 3.83 -6.41
C LEU A 95 -8.47 2.68 -5.70
N ILE A 96 -9.20 1.86 -4.96
CA ILE A 96 -8.70 0.63 -4.37
C ILE A 96 -9.27 -0.56 -5.14
N VAL A 97 -8.38 -1.40 -5.65
CA VAL A 97 -8.71 -2.64 -6.35
C VAL A 97 -8.05 -3.82 -5.67
N ARG A 98 -8.59 -5.02 -5.89
CA ARG A 98 -8.00 -6.28 -5.47
C ARG A 98 -7.70 -7.13 -6.71
N SER A 99 -8.34 -8.28 -6.85
CA SER A 99 -8.12 -9.23 -7.95
C SER A 99 -9.36 -9.44 -8.81
N ALA A 100 -10.52 -8.91 -8.41
CA ALA A 100 -11.78 -9.12 -9.14
C ALA A 100 -12.01 -8.01 -10.16
N THR A 101 -11.81 -6.76 -9.75
CA THR A 101 -11.98 -5.61 -10.65
C THR A 101 -10.78 -5.44 -11.59
N MET A 102 -11.07 -5.24 -12.87
CA MET A 102 -10.11 -4.87 -13.91
C MET A 102 -10.08 -3.35 -14.08
N ALA A 103 -8.94 -2.73 -13.77
CA ALA A 103 -8.66 -1.31 -14.03
C ALA A 103 -8.00 -1.15 -15.39
N ASP A 104 -8.79 -1.37 -16.44
CA ASP A 104 -8.40 -1.22 -17.84
C ASP A 104 -8.52 0.23 -18.33
N ALA A 105 -8.11 0.46 -19.59
CA ALA A 105 -8.14 1.78 -20.20
C ALA A 105 -9.53 2.44 -20.17
N GLU A 106 -10.61 1.68 -20.38
CA GLU A 106 -12.00 2.17 -20.34
C GLU A 106 -12.34 2.69 -18.93
N LEU A 107 -12.01 1.94 -17.89
CA LEU A 107 -12.24 2.38 -16.52
C LEU A 107 -11.44 3.64 -16.20
N LEU A 108 -10.17 3.67 -16.62
CA LEU A 108 -9.31 4.83 -16.40
C LEU A 108 -9.76 6.06 -17.21
N GLU A 109 -10.48 5.88 -18.32
CA GLU A 109 -11.09 6.95 -19.12
C GLU A 109 -12.14 7.75 -18.35
N HIS A 110 -12.90 7.09 -17.48
CA HIS A 110 -13.95 7.71 -16.66
C HIS A 110 -13.40 8.36 -15.37
N ALA A 111 -12.09 8.24 -15.14
CA ALA A 111 -11.42 8.62 -13.91
C ALA A 111 -10.71 9.98 -14.02
N ASP A 112 -11.47 11.07 -14.22
CA ASP A 112 -10.94 12.40 -14.57
C ASP A 112 -9.98 13.02 -13.54
N SER A 113 -10.12 12.66 -12.26
CA SER A 113 -9.37 13.24 -11.14
C SER A 113 -8.53 12.21 -10.38
N LEU A 114 -8.37 11.01 -10.94
CA LEU A 114 -7.71 9.91 -10.26
C LEU A 114 -6.21 10.20 -10.14
N GLU A 115 -5.70 10.26 -8.92
CA GLU A 115 -4.27 10.47 -8.65
C GLU A 115 -3.56 9.15 -8.35
N VAL A 116 -4.28 8.19 -7.75
CA VAL A 116 -3.68 6.98 -7.18
C VAL A 116 -4.56 5.75 -7.31
N ILE A 117 -3.94 4.61 -7.63
CA ILE A 117 -4.55 3.28 -7.60
C ILE A 117 -3.80 2.44 -6.58
N GLY A 118 -4.49 2.00 -5.53
CA GLY A 118 -3.98 1.06 -4.54
C GLY A 118 -4.47 -0.35 -4.82
N ARG A 119 -3.56 -1.27 -5.14
CA ARG A 119 -3.87 -2.69 -5.24
C ARG A 119 -3.65 -3.41 -3.91
N ALA A 120 -4.70 -3.99 -3.36
CA ALA A 120 -4.66 -4.89 -2.21
C ALA A 120 -4.13 -6.29 -2.61
N GLY A 121 -2.88 -6.34 -3.07
CA GLY A 121 -2.21 -7.56 -3.53
C GLY A 121 -0.79 -7.30 -4.02
N VAL A 122 -0.08 -8.37 -4.40
CA VAL A 122 1.30 -8.28 -4.90
C VAL A 122 1.36 -8.04 -6.41
N GLY A 123 0.56 -8.80 -7.17
CA GLY A 123 0.50 -8.68 -8.63
C GLY A 123 0.00 -7.32 -9.07
N LEU A 124 0.20 -6.99 -10.35
CA LEU A 124 -0.36 -5.79 -11.01
C LEU A 124 -1.06 -6.12 -12.34
N ASP A 125 -1.32 -7.41 -12.59
CA ASP A 125 -1.96 -7.99 -13.78
C ASP A 125 -3.37 -7.46 -14.11
N ASN A 126 -4.13 -6.94 -13.13
CA ASN A 126 -5.46 -6.40 -13.35
C ASN A 126 -5.50 -4.89 -13.63
N ILE A 127 -4.34 -4.25 -13.75
CA ILE A 127 -4.23 -2.80 -13.99
C ILE A 127 -3.49 -2.56 -15.31
N ASP A 128 -4.07 -1.75 -16.19
CA ASP A 128 -3.37 -1.26 -17.38
C ASP A 128 -2.31 -0.22 -16.97
N LEU A 129 -1.08 -0.71 -16.78
CA LEU A 129 0.06 0.10 -16.35
C LEU A 129 0.40 1.20 -17.35
N GLU A 130 0.22 0.94 -18.66
CA GLU A 130 0.55 1.93 -19.68
C GLU A 130 -0.48 3.05 -19.71
N ALA A 131 -1.78 2.72 -19.65
CA ALA A 131 -2.84 3.69 -19.58
C ALA A 131 -2.74 4.55 -18.31
N ALA A 132 -2.43 3.93 -17.16
CA ALA A 132 -2.20 4.65 -15.91
C ALA A 132 -0.99 5.59 -15.99
N THR A 133 0.13 5.12 -16.56
CA THR A 133 1.36 5.92 -16.72
C THR A 133 1.13 7.13 -17.64
N ARG A 134 0.43 6.95 -18.77
CA ARG A 134 0.09 8.05 -19.69
C ARG A 134 -0.75 9.15 -19.03
N ARG A 135 -1.58 8.78 -18.06
CA ARG A 135 -2.43 9.69 -17.28
C ARG A 135 -1.73 10.27 -16.05
N GLY A 136 -0.53 9.80 -15.72
CA GLY A 136 0.21 10.22 -14.53
C GLY A 136 -0.36 9.68 -13.21
N ILE A 137 -1.07 8.56 -13.26
CA ILE A 137 -1.69 7.92 -12.09
C ILE A 137 -0.64 7.06 -11.37
N ALA A 138 -0.45 7.28 -10.07
CA ALA A 138 0.47 6.49 -9.26
C ALA A 138 -0.15 5.14 -8.90
N ILE A 139 0.60 4.06 -9.05
CA ILE A 139 0.15 2.72 -8.69
C ILE A 139 0.94 2.23 -7.47
N LEU A 140 0.23 1.79 -6.44
CA LEU A 140 0.81 1.16 -5.25
C LEU A 140 0.29 -0.26 -5.11
N ASN A 141 1.16 -1.16 -4.70
CA ASN A 141 0.83 -2.54 -4.34
C ASN A 141 1.35 -2.87 -2.93
N ALA A 142 1.06 -4.09 -2.46
CA ALA A 142 1.49 -4.59 -1.16
C ALA A 142 2.52 -5.73 -1.33
N PRO A 143 3.78 -5.42 -1.70
CA PRO A 143 4.80 -6.45 -1.91
C PRO A 143 5.13 -7.18 -0.61
N GLY A 144 5.31 -8.50 -0.69
CA GLY A 144 5.65 -9.34 0.46
C GLY A 144 4.50 -9.64 1.42
N GLY A 145 3.32 -9.04 1.23
CA GLY A 145 2.16 -9.26 2.13
C GLY A 145 1.68 -10.71 2.19
N ASN A 146 1.97 -11.53 1.16
CA ASN A 146 1.62 -12.94 1.12
C ASN A 146 2.80 -13.89 1.38
N SER A 147 4.00 -13.41 1.73
CA SER A 147 5.19 -14.26 1.79
C SER A 147 5.09 -15.36 2.85
N VAL A 148 4.56 -15.04 4.03
CA VAL A 148 4.39 -16.01 5.12
C VAL A 148 3.33 -17.05 4.77
N SER A 149 2.14 -16.62 4.34
CA SER A 149 1.06 -17.53 3.97
C SER A 149 1.42 -18.41 2.77
N THR A 150 2.19 -17.89 1.81
CA THR A 150 2.70 -18.68 0.68
C THR A 150 3.69 -19.75 1.15
N ALA A 151 4.57 -19.43 2.10
CA ALA A 151 5.50 -20.39 2.67
C ALA A 151 4.75 -21.50 3.43
N GLU A 152 3.80 -21.14 4.30
CA GLU A 152 2.97 -22.09 5.03
C GLU A 152 2.19 -23.01 4.08
N HIS A 153 1.56 -22.43 3.06
CA HIS A 153 0.81 -23.20 2.07
C HIS A 153 1.71 -24.14 1.26
N THR A 154 2.94 -23.72 0.96
CA THR A 154 3.93 -24.55 0.26
C THR A 154 4.28 -25.79 1.10
N PHE A 155 4.58 -25.63 2.38
CA PHE A 155 4.85 -26.77 3.28
C PHE A 155 3.63 -27.66 3.47
N ALA A 156 2.43 -27.06 3.59
CA ALA A 156 1.18 -27.81 3.68
C ALA A 156 0.96 -28.69 2.44
N LEU A 157 1.16 -28.15 1.23
CA LEU A 157 1.06 -28.91 -0.02
C LEU A 157 2.13 -30.00 -0.12
N LEU A 158 3.37 -29.72 0.27
CA LEU A 158 4.46 -30.69 0.28
C LEU A 158 4.12 -31.90 1.15
N LEU A 159 3.63 -31.67 2.38
CA LEU A 159 3.21 -32.74 3.29
C LEU A 159 1.96 -33.47 2.78
N SER A 160 1.01 -32.73 2.20
CA SER A 160 -0.24 -33.25 1.65
C SER A 160 0.02 -34.27 0.53
N VAL A 161 0.92 -33.94 -0.41
CA VAL A 161 1.32 -34.83 -1.50
C VAL A 161 2.15 -36.00 -0.98
N ALA A 162 3.13 -35.76 -0.11
CA ALA A 162 4.01 -36.81 0.43
C ALA A 162 3.25 -37.90 1.21
N ARG A 163 2.11 -37.55 1.81
CA ARG A 163 1.30 -38.47 2.64
C ARG A 163 -0.03 -38.86 2.00
N GLY A 164 -0.32 -38.41 0.78
CA GLY A 164 -1.59 -38.69 0.11
C GLY A 164 -2.82 -38.23 0.89
N ILE A 165 -2.70 -37.12 1.65
CA ILE A 165 -3.72 -36.68 2.61
C ILE A 165 -5.09 -36.48 1.96
N PRO A 166 -5.23 -35.83 0.79
CA PRO A 166 -6.54 -35.57 0.21
C PRO A 166 -7.27 -36.87 -0.16
N GLY A 167 -6.55 -37.84 -0.70
CA GLY A 167 -7.12 -39.15 -1.07
C GLY A 167 -7.52 -39.97 0.16
N ALA A 168 -6.67 -40.01 1.19
CA ALA A 168 -7.01 -40.69 2.45
C ALA A 168 -8.23 -40.04 3.13
N ALA A 169 -8.32 -38.70 3.13
CA ALA A 169 -9.46 -37.98 3.67
C ALA A 169 -10.75 -38.23 2.89
N ALA A 170 -10.68 -38.37 1.57
CA ALA A 170 -11.83 -38.73 0.73
C ALA A 170 -12.32 -40.16 1.04
N SER A 171 -11.41 -41.14 1.06
CA SER A 171 -11.75 -42.53 1.38
C SER A 171 -12.44 -42.67 2.74
N MET A 172 -11.94 -42.01 3.79
CA MET A 172 -12.56 -42.05 5.12
C MET A 172 -13.95 -41.39 5.18
N ARG A 173 -14.28 -40.49 4.25
CA ARG A 173 -15.62 -39.89 4.16
C ARG A 173 -16.60 -40.77 3.40
N GLU A 174 -16.09 -41.64 2.52
CA GLU A 174 -16.90 -42.53 1.69
C GLU A 174 -17.28 -43.84 2.42
N GLY A 175 -16.57 -44.21 3.49
CA GLY A 175 -16.86 -45.36 4.36
C GLY A 175 -15.87 -46.50 4.16
#